data_AF-A0AAE1T6Y9-F1
#
_entry.id   AF-A0AAE1T6Y9-F1
#
_cell.length_a   1.000
_cell.length_b   1.000
_cell.length_c   1.000
_cell.angle_alpha   90.00
_cell.angle_beta   90.00
_cell.angle_gamma   90.00
#
_symmetry.space_group_name_H-M   'P 1'
#
loop_
_entity.id
_entity.type
_entity.pdbx_description
1 polymer ?
#
loop_
_entity_poly.entity_id
_entity_poly.type
_entity_poly.pdbx_seq_one_letter_code
_entity_poly.pdbx_strand_id
1 'polypeptide(L)'
;MGSRPPVRQEEQMVYLTRDELQRMMEAVSINAIMEYKRRMVTPAIQEPVRKQRDIRTKFWSVEGHSINGFTPDAVACGGEWGESGRVVFRCSVLKIWDLGFVVLDGFELLSGGEILRMAINLRNDRNRRPLQTFRAYNVAHRGSNGELPEETSAAYMRAIEEGADFIESDVLASKDGVLICFHDVNLDDTTDIANHTEFSDRKRTYEVQGANITGYFTVDFTLEELKSLRVKQRYSFRDQQYNGKFSIITFEEFISIALDAPRVVGIYPEIKNPVFINQHVKWSKGKKFEDIFVETLKKYGYEGSYLSKKWLKQPAFIQSFAPTSLTYISNLTDLPKIFLIDDTTIPTQDTNQSFREITSDHYLDYIKEYVVGIGPWKDNLVTASNNYLQTPTDLVARAHAHNLQVHPYTFRNENQFLHFNFSQDPYNEYDYWINKIGVDGLFTDFTGSLHHYQEWTSPFSSGEKDAYNLLDKIVAMISKFKHS
;
A
#
# COMPACT_ATOMS: atom_id res chain seq x y z
N MET A 1 38.66 -37.01 34.68
CA MET A 1 39.49 -36.98 33.45
C MET A 1 38.61 -37.38 32.28
N GLY A 2 38.57 -36.59 31.21
CA GLY A 2 37.78 -36.89 30.02
C GLY A 2 37.32 -35.65 29.27
N SER A 3 38.26 -34.87 28.75
CA SER A 3 38.04 -33.74 27.85
C SER A 3 37.52 -34.21 26.48
N ARG A 4 36.40 -33.63 26.01
CA ARG A 4 35.94 -33.75 24.60
C ARG A 4 36.74 -32.79 23.69
N PRO A 5 37.08 -33.17 22.45
CA PRO A 5 37.78 -32.30 21.51
C PRO A 5 36.83 -31.34 20.78
N PRO A 6 37.32 -30.21 20.23
CA PRO A 6 36.49 -29.28 19.46
C PRO A 6 36.32 -29.76 18.00
N VAL A 7 35.10 -29.60 17.49
CA VAL A 7 34.73 -29.80 16.07
C VAL A 7 35.21 -28.58 15.27
N ARG A 8 35.97 -28.80 14.19
CA ARG A 8 36.29 -27.77 13.18
C ARG A 8 35.12 -27.66 12.19
N GLN A 9 34.65 -26.45 11.93
CA GLN A 9 33.85 -26.14 10.74
C GLN A 9 34.80 -25.92 9.57
N GLU A 10 34.58 -26.65 8.47
CA GLU A 10 35.21 -26.40 7.17
C GLU A 10 34.43 -25.29 6.45
N GLU A 11 35.12 -24.22 6.05
CA GLU A 11 34.58 -23.20 5.15
C GLU A 11 34.59 -23.73 3.71
N GLN A 12 33.43 -23.84 3.07
CA GLN A 12 33.35 -24.00 1.62
C GLN A 12 33.52 -22.64 0.95
N MET A 13 34.68 -22.40 0.35
CA MET A 13 34.89 -21.28 -0.57
C MET A 13 34.44 -21.65 -1.99
N VAL A 14 33.51 -20.88 -2.55
CA VAL A 14 33.18 -20.92 -3.99
C VAL A 14 34.04 -19.87 -4.70
N TYR A 15 34.93 -20.30 -5.59
CA TYR A 15 35.76 -19.42 -6.42
C TYR A 15 35.11 -19.22 -7.78
N LEU A 16 34.75 -17.97 -8.12
CA LEU A 16 34.40 -17.59 -9.49
C LEU A 16 35.68 -17.50 -10.32
N THR A 17 35.64 -18.04 -11.53
CA THR A 17 36.77 -18.04 -12.46
C THR A 17 36.91 -16.66 -13.13
N ARG A 18 38.13 -16.34 -13.57
CA ARG A 18 38.46 -15.07 -14.22
C ARG A 18 37.60 -14.80 -15.47
N ASP A 19 37.17 -15.86 -16.15
CA ASP A 19 36.34 -15.80 -17.36
C ASP A 19 34.85 -15.51 -17.09
N GLU A 20 34.37 -15.78 -15.87
CA GLU A 20 33.02 -15.41 -15.44
C GLU A 20 32.96 -13.91 -15.07
N LEU A 21 34.03 -13.41 -14.44
CA LEU A 21 34.18 -11.98 -14.16
C LEU A 21 34.33 -11.15 -15.45
N GLN A 22 35.08 -11.68 -16.43
CA GLN A 22 35.28 -11.04 -17.74
C GLN A 22 33.95 -10.91 -18.52
N ARG A 23 33.10 -11.95 -18.52
CA ARG A 23 31.79 -11.93 -19.18
C ARG A 23 30.80 -10.97 -18.53
N MET A 24 30.84 -10.83 -17.20
CA MET A 24 30.04 -9.82 -16.49
C MET A 24 30.50 -8.39 -16.79
N MET A 25 31.80 -8.16 -16.99
CA MET A 25 32.34 -6.84 -17.35
C MET A 25 32.07 -6.45 -18.81
N GLU A 26 32.05 -7.41 -19.73
CA GLU A 26 31.76 -7.18 -21.15
C GLU A 26 30.28 -6.86 -21.40
N ALA A 27 29.36 -7.35 -20.57
CA ALA A 27 27.94 -6.99 -20.61
C ALA A 27 27.66 -5.52 -20.22
N VAL A 28 28.60 -4.86 -19.54
CA VAL A 28 28.44 -3.47 -19.04
C VAL A 28 29.08 -2.44 -19.97
N SER A 29 29.79 -2.82 -21.04
CA SER A 29 30.58 -1.87 -21.83
C SER A 29 30.46 -2.02 -23.35
N ILE A 30 29.39 -1.46 -23.91
CA ILE A 30 29.39 -0.97 -25.30
C ILE A 30 28.90 0.50 -25.40
N ASN A 31 27.99 0.94 -24.51
CA ASN A 31 27.51 2.34 -24.54
C ASN A 31 28.42 3.35 -23.82
N ALA A 32 29.14 2.95 -22.77
CA ALA A 32 30.00 3.86 -22.00
C ALA A 32 31.30 4.30 -22.75
N ILE A 33 31.82 3.46 -23.64
CA ILE A 33 33.09 3.72 -24.35
C ILE A 33 32.91 4.72 -25.51
N MET A 34 31.71 4.79 -26.10
CA MET A 34 31.41 5.70 -27.22
C MET A 34 31.29 7.17 -26.77
N GLU A 35 30.95 7.41 -25.51
CA GLU A 35 30.78 8.76 -24.96
C GLU A 35 32.09 9.34 -24.40
N TYR A 36 33.01 8.49 -23.94
CA TYR A 36 34.33 8.90 -23.45
C TYR A 36 35.26 9.40 -24.57
N LYS A 37 35.19 8.83 -25.78
CA LYS A 37 36.05 9.24 -26.92
C LYS A 37 35.69 10.60 -27.54
N ARG A 38 34.52 11.17 -27.25
CA ARG A 38 34.11 12.49 -27.78
C ARG A 38 34.66 13.68 -26.99
N ARG A 39 35.18 13.48 -25.78
CA ARG A 39 35.45 14.58 -24.83
C ARG A 39 36.91 14.83 -24.46
N MET A 40 37.89 14.14 -25.05
CA MET A 40 39.32 14.39 -24.74
C MET A 40 40.14 14.77 -25.98
N VAL A 41 40.15 16.06 -26.29
CA VAL A 41 41.28 16.76 -26.91
C VAL A 41 41.64 17.91 -25.96
N THR A 42 42.74 17.73 -25.22
CA THR A 42 43.46 18.63 -24.28
C THR A 42 44.14 19.82 -24.99
N PRO A 43 44.89 20.79 -24.35
CA PRO A 43 45.47 20.82 -22.97
C PRO A 43 45.32 22.17 -22.18
N ALA A 44 45.20 22.20 -20.84
CA ALA A 44 46.21 22.11 -19.75
C ALA A 44 46.72 23.46 -19.21
N ILE A 45 46.68 23.66 -17.88
CA ILE A 45 47.64 24.45 -17.07
C ILE A 45 47.76 23.80 -15.66
N GLN A 46 49.00 23.50 -15.24
CA GLN A 46 49.47 23.00 -13.92
C GLN A 46 49.73 24.18 -12.95
N GLU A 47 49.52 24.08 -11.63
CA GLU A 47 50.50 23.71 -10.55
C GLU A 47 49.96 24.30 -9.18
N PRO A 48 50.55 24.06 -7.99
CA PRO A 48 50.83 22.80 -7.30
C PRO A 48 50.43 22.79 -5.79
N VAL A 49 50.62 21.62 -5.17
CA VAL A 49 50.28 21.23 -3.78
C VAL A 49 51.26 21.78 -2.73
N ARG A 50 50.75 22.10 -1.51
CA ARG A 50 51.54 22.14 -0.26
C ARG A 50 50.84 21.37 0.87
N LYS A 51 51.60 20.45 1.49
CA LYS A 51 51.27 19.70 2.72
C LYS A 51 51.67 20.51 3.96
N GLN A 52 50.87 20.46 5.02
CA GLN A 52 51.40 20.45 6.40
C GLN A 52 50.42 19.77 7.37
N ARG A 53 50.97 18.88 8.20
CA ARG A 53 50.32 18.21 9.34
C ARG A 53 50.16 19.20 10.49
N ASP A 54 49.08 19.10 11.25
CA ASP A 54 49.16 19.22 12.71
C ASP A 54 47.95 18.60 13.43
N ILE A 55 48.26 17.83 14.47
CA ILE A 55 47.32 17.20 15.40
C ILE A 55 47.12 18.17 16.56
N ARG A 56 45.88 18.64 16.78
CA ARG A 56 45.43 19.14 18.08
C ARG A 56 43.98 18.77 18.34
N THR A 57 43.81 18.05 19.44
CA THR A 57 42.59 17.81 20.22
C THR A 57 41.74 19.07 20.33
N LYS A 58 40.47 18.99 19.92
CA LYS A 58 39.43 19.96 20.29
C LYS A 58 38.28 19.23 20.98
N PHE A 59 38.08 19.56 22.24
CA PHE A 59 36.82 19.42 22.94
C PHE A 59 35.74 20.22 22.19
N TRP A 60 34.57 19.62 22.00
CA TRP A 60 33.34 20.35 21.69
C TRP A 60 32.34 20.03 22.80
N SER A 61 32.03 21.04 23.61
CA SER A 61 30.80 21.11 24.40
C SER A 61 29.65 21.44 23.45
N VAL A 62 28.56 20.68 23.49
CA VAL A 62 27.28 21.13 22.95
C VAL A 62 26.38 21.43 24.14
N GLU A 63 26.22 22.72 24.43
CA GLU A 63 25.21 23.23 25.34
C GLU A 63 23.83 23.00 24.70
N GLY A 64 22.97 22.23 25.38
CA GLY A 64 21.59 22.04 25.00
C GLY A 64 20.80 23.34 25.20
N HIS A 65 20.22 23.85 24.12
CA HIS A 65 19.19 24.88 24.22
C HIS A 65 17.86 24.22 24.61
N SER A 66 17.35 24.60 25.78
CA SER A 66 15.98 24.29 26.19
C SER A 66 14.99 25.18 25.44
N ILE A 67 13.95 24.60 24.84
CA ILE A 67 12.79 25.36 24.35
C ILE A 67 11.54 24.55 24.72
N ASN A 68 10.73 25.12 25.63
CA ASN A 68 9.35 24.74 25.99
C ASN A 68 9.10 23.35 26.61
N GLY A 69 9.66 23.12 27.80
CA GLY A 69 8.87 22.65 28.95
C GLY A 69 8.22 21.25 28.97
N PHE A 70 8.58 20.30 28.10
CA PHE A 70 8.16 18.90 28.24
C PHE A 70 9.29 17.92 27.89
N THR A 71 9.64 17.04 28.83
CA THR A 71 10.60 15.93 28.65
C THR A 71 9.88 14.66 28.19
N PRO A 72 10.29 13.96 27.12
CA PRO A 72 9.95 12.55 26.92
C PRO A 72 10.87 11.67 27.78
N ASP A 73 10.38 10.47 28.11
CA ASP A 73 10.95 9.48 29.04
C ASP A 73 12.49 9.46 29.10
N ALA A 74 13.03 9.72 30.29
CA ALA A 74 14.46 9.67 30.53
C ALA A 74 14.94 8.21 30.64
N VAL A 75 15.71 7.75 29.65
CA VAL A 75 16.55 6.55 29.77
C VAL A 75 17.86 6.95 30.45
N ALA A 76 18.07 6.52 31.69
CA ALA A 76 19.35 6.66 32.37
C ALA A 76 20.26 5.46 32.06
N CYS A 77 21.28 5.66 31.23
CA CYS A 77 22.34 4.68 31.01
C CYS A 77 23.61 5.11 31.76
N GLY A 78 23.97 4.36 32.80
CA GLY A 78 25.25 4.50 33.50
C GLY A 78 26.13 3.28 33.23
N GLY A 79 27.37 3.51 32.79
CA GLY A 79 28.38 2.45 32.64
C GLY A 79 29.55 2.71 33.58
N GLU A 80 29.90 1.73 34.41
CA GLU A 80 31.12 1.74 35.22
C GLU A 80 32.16 0.77 34.61
N TRP A 81 33.43 1.16 34.67
CA TRP A 81 34.54 0.32 34.26
C TRP A 81 34.86 -0.70 35.36
N GLY A 82 34.65 -1.99 35.09
CA GLY A 82 35.15 -3.06 35.93
C GLY A 82 36.63 -3.36 35.64
N GLU A 83 37.38 -3.76 36.68
CA GLU A 83 38.84 -4.01 36.65
C GLU A 83 39.33 -5.10 35.67
N SER A 84 38.45 -5.72 34.88
CA SER A 84 38.80 -6.70 33.85
C SER A 84 38.56 -6.25 32.41
N GLY A 85 38.34 -4.94 32.16
CA GLY A 85 38.30 -4.38 30.80
C GLY A 85 37.10 -4.78 29.94
N ARG A 86 35.94 -5.08 30.53
CA ARG A 86 34.67 -5.28 29.80
C ARG A 86 33.59 -4.34 30.33
N VAL A 87 32.83 -3.72 29.42
CA VAL A 87 31.70 -2.84 29.73
C VAL A 87 30.44 -3.68 29.95
N VAL A 88 29.75 -3.47 31.07
CA VAL A 88 28.44 -4.06 31.37
C VAL A 88 27.40 -2.95 31.30
N PHE A 89 26.41 -3.08 30.42
CA PHE A 89 25.26 -2.16 30.38
C PHE A 89 24.13 -2.71 31.25
N ARG A 90 23.60 -1.88 32.15
CA ARG A 90 22.31 -2.12 32.81
C ARG A 90 21.32 -1.07 32.36
N CYS A 91 20.24 -1.49 31.71
CA CYS A 91 19.05 -0.68 31.50
C CYS A 91 17.97 -1.12 32.49
N SER A 92 17.31 -0.17 33.14
CA SER A 92 16.08 -0.40 33.88
C SER A 92 14.97 0.41 33.23
N VAL A 93 13.86 -0.25 32.88
CA VAL A 93 12.64 0.40 32.38
C VAL A 93 11.72 0.61 33.57
N LEU A 94 11.42 1.85 33.93
CA LEU A 94 10.34 2.14 34.87
C LEU A 94 9.01 1.93 34.15
N LYS A 95 8.21 0.96 34.60
CA LYS A 95 6.80 0.83 34.18
C LYS A 95 5.96 1.78 35.04
N ILE A 96 5.32 2.77 34.42
CA ILE A 96 4.24 3.52 35.06
C ILE A 96 2.94 2.77 34.79
N TRP A 97 2.57 1.89 35.72
CA TRP A 97 1.19 1.56 36.03
C TRP A 97 1.08 1.76 37.53
N ASP A 98 0.27 2.75 37.93
CA ASP A 98 -0.44 2.90 39.22
C ASP A 98 -0.40 4.34 39.77
N LEU A 99 -1.61 4.78 40.17
CA LEU A 99 -1.98 5.95 40.97
C LEU A 99 -1.88 7.30 40.23
N GLY A 100 -2.87 8.18 40.28
CA GLY A 100 -4.06 8.28 41.10
C GLY A 100 -4.63 9.68 40.87
N PHE A 101 -5.94 9.84 41.05
CA PHE A 101 -6.64 11.12 40.96
C PHE A 101 -5.90 12.22 41.72
N VAL A 102 -5.52 13.28 41.01
CA VAL A 102 -5.29 14.60 41.61
C VAL A 102 -6.16 15.59 40.85
N VAL A 103 -7.24 15.97 41.51
CA VAL A 103 -8.13 17.06 41.15
C VAL A 103 -7.33 18.36 41.20
N LEU A 104 -7.30 19.09 40.09
CA LEU A 104 -7.06 20.52 40.07
C LEU A 104 -8.24 21.18 39.36
N ASP A 105 -8.78 22.19 40.02
CA ASP A 105 -10.09 22.79 39.80
C ASP A 105 -10.34 23.29 38.38
N GLY A 106 -11.55 23.01 37.88
CA GLY A 106 -12.24 23.86 36.91
C GLY A 106 -11.98 23.57 35.44
N PHE A 107 -12.30 22.37 34.95
CA PHE A 107 -12.63 22.15 33.53
C PHE A 107 -13.71 21.06 33.43
N GLU A 108 -14.73 21.30 32.60
CA GLU A 108 -15.83 20.36 32.33
C GLU A 108 -15.30 18.96 31.97
N LEU A 109 -15.97 17.93 32.51
CA LEU A 109 -15.79 16.54 32.10
C LEU A 109 -16.16 16.40 30.62
N LEU A 110 -15.15 16.49 29.76
CA LEU A 110 -15.28 16.10 28.36
C LEU A 110 -15.61 14.60 28.31
N SER A 111 -16.69 14.27 27.58
CA SER A 111 -17.08 12.89 27.37
C SER A 111 -15.97 12.11 26.66
N GLY A 112 -15.86 10.79 26.84
CA GLY A 112 -14.80 9.99 26.21
C GLY A 112 -14.69 10.14 24.68
N GLY A 113 -15.77 10.59 24.02
CA GLY A 113 -15.77 10.92 22.59
C GLY A 113 -15.05 12.23 22.22
N GLU A 114 -14.98 13.20 23.13
CA GLU A 114 -14.29 14.48 22.90
C GLU A 114 -12.78 14.36 23.11
N ILE A 115 -12.35 13.51 24.04
CA ILE A 115 -10.94 13.16 24.23
C ILE A 115 -10.40 12.44 22.99
N LEU A 116 -11.19 11.53 22.38
CA LEU A 116 -10.83 10.88 21.12
C LEU A 116 -10.69 11.90 19.96
N ARG A 117 -11.63 12.86 19.84
CA ARG A 117 -11.55 13.94 18.85
C ARG A 117 -10.31 14.82 19.05
N MET A 118 -9.94 15.09 20.29
CA MET A 118 -8.78 15.91 20.62
C MET A 118 -7.46 15.16 20.38
N ALA A 119 -7.41 13.85 20.66
CA ALA A 119 -6.26 12.99 20.35
C ALA A 119 -6.07 12.76 18.84
N ILE A 120 -7.16 12.72 18.05
CA ILE A 120 -7.09 12.69 16.58
C ILE A 120 -6.53 14.02 16.04
N ASN A 121 -6.95 15.17 16.60
CA ASN A 121 -6.54 16.49 16.13
C ASN A 121 -5.15 16.96 16.60
N LEU A 122 -4.58 16.36 17.65
CA LEU A 122 -3.25 16.72 18.19
C LEU A 122 -2.08 15.92 17.57
N ARG A 123 -2.33 15.10 16.55
CA ARG A 123 -1.25 14.46 15.79
C ARG A 123 -0.44 15.52 15.07
N ASN A 124 0.87 15.50 15.29
CA ASN A 124 1.81 16.51 14.78
C ASN A 124 2.02 16.33 13.26
N ASP A 125 1.01 16.67 12.48
CA ASP A 125 0.88 16.44 11.03
C ASP A 125 1.90 17.24 10.19
N ARG A 126 2.62 18.18 10.83
CA ARG A 126 3.54 19.12 10.16
C ARG A 126 4.80 18.47 9.57
N ASN A 127 5.09 17.21 9.91
CA ASN A 127 6.32 16.52 9.52
C ASN A 127 6.12 15.24 8.70
N ARG A 128 4.89 14.86 8.34
CA ARG A 128 4.66 13.67 7.51
C ARG A 128 5.12 13.94 6.08
N ARG A 129 5.85 12.99 5.50
CA ARG A 129 6.21 13.06 4.07
C ARG A 129 4.91 13.08 3.24
N PRO A 130 4.74 14.03 2.31
CA PRO A 130 3.54 14.13 1.50
C PRO A 130 3.45 12.98 0.48
N LEU A 131 2.24 12.73 0.00
CA LEU A 131 1.97 11.82 -1.12
C LEU A 131 2.66 12.31 -2.39
N GLN A 132 3.22 11.41 -3.20
CA GLN A 132 3.73 11.73 -4.53
C GLN A 132 2.59 11.70 -5.55
N THR A 133 2.32 12.81 -6.22
CA THR A 133 1.19 12.96 -7.16
C THR A 133 1.62 13.22 -8.61
N PHE A 134 2.92 13.11 -8.91
CA PHE A 134 3.49 13.43 -10.23
C PHE A 134 3.88 12.19 -11.04
N ARG A 135 3.63 11.00 -10.50
CA ARG A 135 3.87 9.69 -11.14
C ARG A 135 2.63 8.82 -10.94
N ALA A 136 2.57 7.71 -11.68
CA ALA A 136 1.51 6.73 -11.50
C ALA A 136 1.45 6.24 -10.05
N TYR A 137 0.25 6.15 -9.48
CA TYR A 137 0.04 5.69 -8.11
C TYR A 137 0.32 4.19 -7.94
N ASN A 138 0.99 3.83 -6.85
CA ASN A 138 1.10 2.46 -6.37
C ASN A 138 -0.05 2.18 -5.39
N VAL A 139 -1.07 1.44 -5.85
CA VAL A 139 -2.26 1.14 -5.05
C VAL A 139 -2.20 -0.32 -4.57
N ALA A 140 -2.18 -0.51 -3.25
CA ALA A 140 -2.12 -1.82 -2.60
C ALA A 140 -3.47 -2.50 -2.64
N HIS A 141 -3.73 -3.26 -3.71
CA HIS A 141 -4.97 -4.02 -3.89
C HIS A 141 -5.14 -4.96 -2.70
N ARG A 142 -6.12 -4.71 -1.81
CA ARG A 142 -6.36 -5.45 -0.57
C ARG A 142 -5.15 -5.57 0.36
N GLY A 143 -4.24 -4.61 0.31
CA GLY A 143 -2.93 -4.63 0.99
C GLY A 143 -1.85 -5.41 0.21
N SER A 144 -0.79 -5.85 0.89
CA SER A 144 0.26 -6.68 0.28
C SER A 144 -0.19 -8.14 0.21
N ASN A 145 -1.26 -8.39 -0.54
CA ASN A 145 -1.95 -9.69 -0.54
C ASN A 145 -1.21 -10.80 -1.31
N GLY A 146 -0.19 -10.43 -2.09
CA GLY A 146 0.79 -11.36 -2.66
C GLY A 146 1.59 -12.12 -1.60
N GLU A 147 1.75 -11.52 -0.42
CA GLU A 147 2.54 -12.06 0.69
C GLU A 147 1.71 -12.49 1.91
N LEU A 148 0.61 -11.78 2.17
CA LEU A 148 -0.23 -11.97 3.35
C LEU A 148 -1.70 -12.22 2.96
N PRO A 149 -2.53 -12.81 3.82
CA PRO A 149 -3.96 -12.92 3.55
C PRO A 149 -4.58 -11.53 3.35
N GLU A 150 -5.37 -11.39 2.28
CA GLU A 150 -5.99 -10.13 1.85
C GLU A 150 -6.92 -9.51 2.92
N GLU A 151 -7.13 -8.19 2.83
CA GLU A 151 -8.06 -7.45 3.71
C GLU A 151 -7.74 -7.56 5.22
N THR A 152 -6.49 -7.86 5.57
CA THR A 152 -6.04 -7.95 6.97
C THR A 152 -5.21 -6.74 7.38
N SER A 153 -5.21 -6.43 8.68
CA SER A 153 -4.36 -5.37 9.22
C SER A 153 -2.88 -5.56 8.87
N ALA A 154 -2.40 -6.81 8.88
CA ALA A 154 -1.03 -7.14 8.51
C ALA A 154 -0.73 -6.85 7.03
N ALA A 155 -1.64 -7.19 6.11
CA ALA A 155 -1.47 -6.90 4.69
C ALA A 155 -1.40 -5.39 4.42
N TYR A 156 -2.22 -4.59 5.10
CA TYR A 156 -2.19 -3.13 4.97
C TYR A 156 -0.94 -2.50 5.56
N MET A 157 -0.55 -2.89 6.78
CA MET A 157 0.69 -2.39 7.39
C MET A 157 1.90 -2.73 6.52
N ARG A 158 1.95 -3.96 5.97
CA ARG A 158 3.02 -4.37 5.08
C ARG A 158 3.06 -3.55 3.79
N ALA A 159 1.92 -3.26 3.18
CA ALA A 159 1.88 -2.41 1.98
C ALA A 159 2.36 -0.98 2.25
N ILE A 160 2.04 -0.41 3.41
CA ILE A 160 2.52 0.90 3.84
C ILE A 160 4.06 0.90 3.96
N GLU A 161 4.61 -0.13 4.61
CA GLU A 161 6.05 -0.35 4.77
C GLU A 161 6.77 -0.51 3.42
N GLU A 162 6.13 -1.18 2.47
CA GLU A 162 6.63 -1.40 1.11
C GLU A 162 6.60 -0.16 0.21
N GLY A 163 5.98 0.93 0.64
CA GLY A 163 5.97 2.18 -0.11
C GLY A 163 4.72 2.43 -0.94
N ALA A 164 3.60 1.74 -0.68
CA ALA A 164 2.33 1.99 -1.37
C ALA A 164 1.84 3.43 -1.18
N ASP A 165 1.37 4.08 -2.24
CA ASP A 165 0.80 5.43 -2.16
C ASP A 165 -0.60 5.39 -1.52
N PHE A 166 -1.36 4.35 -1.86
CA PHE A 166 -2.69 4.08 -1.33
C PHE A 166 -2.80 2.63 -0.85
N ILE A 167 -3.56 2.41 0.23
CA ILE A 167 -4.09 1.09 0.56
C ILE A 167 -5.55 1.00 0.10
N GLU A 168 -5.90 -0.08 -0.58
CA GLU A 168 -7.24 -0.34 -1.10
C GLU A 168 -7.98 -1.31 -0.18
N SER A 169 -9.30 -1.16 -0.05
CA SER A 169 -10.11 -2.12 0.71
C SER A 169 -11.48 -2.28 0.07
N ASP A 170 -11.92 -3.53 -0.03
CA ASP A 170 -13.29 -3.87 -0.34
C ASP A 170 -14.18 -3.71 0.90
N VAL A 171 -15.13 -2.78 0.87
CA VAL A 171 -16.01 -2.57 2.03
C VAL A 171 -17.33 -3.30 1.82
N LEU A 172 -17.67 -4.16 2.78
CA LEU A 172 -18.97 -4.82 2.92
C LEU A 172 -19.60 -4.45 4.28
N ALA A 173 -20.65 -5.14 4.68
CA ALA A 173 -21.33 -4.93 5.96
C ALA A 173 -21.71 -6.24 6.65
N SER A 174 -21.67 -6.21 7.98
CA SER A 174 -22.21 -7.24 8.87
C SER A 174 -23.72 -7.11 9.02
N LYS A 175 -24.36 -8.15 9.55
CA LYS A 175 -25.81 -8.19 9.86
C LYS A 175 -26.28 -7.04 10.76
N ASP A 176 -25.44 -6.68 11.73
CA ASP A 176 -25.69 -5.61 12.70
C ASP A 176 -25.27 -4.22 12.20
N GLY A 177 -24.97 -4.08 10.90
CA GLY A 177 -24.79 -2.80 10.22
C GLY A 177 -23.41 -2.17 10.44
N VAL A 178 -22.39 -2.97 10.74
CA VAL A 178 -21.01 -2.50 10.84
C VAL A 178 -20.28 -2.73 9.52
N LEU A 179 -19.54 -1.73 9.05
CA LEU A 179 -18.75 -1.83 7.83
C LEU A 179 -17.46 -2.63 8.09
N ILE A 180 -17.17 -3.58 7.22
CA ILE A 180 -16.01 -4.48 7.31
C ILE A 180 -15.18 -4.45 6.03
N CYS A 181 -13.89 -4.74 6.14
CA CYS A 181 -12.96 -4.92 5.03
C CYS A 181 -12.94 -6.40 4.63
N PHE A 182 -13.55 -6.71 3.48
CA PHE A 182 -13.68 -8.07 2.97
C PHE A 182 -14.17 -8.06 1.50
N HIS A 183 -13.52 -8.82 0.60
CA HIS A 183 -13.83 -8.78 -0.84
C HIS A 183 -15.14 -9.48 -1.24
N ASP A 184 -15.33 -10.72 -0.79
CA ASP A 184 -16.44 -11.56 -1.23
C ASP A 184 -17.63 -11.42 -0.30
N VAL A 185 -18.86 -11.38 -0.83
CA VAL A 185 -20.05 -11.47 0.04
C VAL A 185 -20.13 -12.82 0.77
N ASN A 186 -19.39 -13.83 0.29
CA ASN A 186 -19.30 -15.18 0.84
C ASN A 186 -17.96 -15.38 1.59
N LEU A 187 -18.00 -16.01 2.76
CA LEU A 187 -16.88 -16.26 3.66
C LEU A 187 -16.09 -17.55 3.35
N ASP A 188 -16.62 -18.43 2.50
CA ASP A 188 -16.14 -19.81 2.31
C ASP A 188 -14.66 -19.89 1.89
N ASP A 189 -14.25 -19.05 0.94
CA ASP A 189 -12.98 -19.21 0.23
C ASP A 189 -11.79 -18.60 0.97
N THR A 190 -12.01 -17.60 1.82
CA THR A 190 -10.94 -16.83 2.47
C THR A 190 -11.05 -16.79 4.00
N THR A 191 -11.91 -17.61 4.60
CA THR A 191 -11.96 -17.81 6.06
C THR A 191 -11.95 -19.29 6.47
N ASP A 192 -11.86 -19.53 7.77
CA ASP A 192 -12.04 -20.83 8.41
C ASP A 192 -13.51 -21.16 8.76
N ILE A 193 -14.50 -20.45 8.22
CA ILE A 193 -15.94 -20.64 8.51
C ILE A 193 -16.40 -22.10 8.43
N ALA A 194 -15.83 -22.89 7.52
CA ALA A 194 -16.15 -24.31 7.37
C ALA A 194 -15.81 -25.15 8.61
N ASN A 195 -14.90 -24.68 9.47
CA ASN A 195 -14.50 -25.34 10.72
C ASN A 195 -15.41 -24.97 11.91
N HIS A 196 -16.27 -23.96 11.75
CA HIS A 196 -17.18 -23.48 12.80
C HIS A 196 -18.53 -24.19 12.71
N THR A 197 -18.63 -25.36 13.35
CA THR A 197 -19.85 -26.20 13.33
C THR A 197 -21.08 -25.52 13.93
N GLU A 198 -20.89 -24.59 14.86
CA GLU A 198 -21.92 -23.75 15.46
C GLU A 198 -22.64 -22.86 14.43
N PHE A 199 -22.00 -22.61 13.28
CA PHE A 199 -22.58 -21.84 12.18
C PHE A 199 -23.13 -22.70 11.05
N SER A 200 -23.17 -24.03 11.19
CA SER A 200 -23.61 -24.94 10.11
C SER A 200 -25.03 -24.69 9.62
N ASP A 201 -25.91 -24.16 10.47
CA ASP A 201 -27.29 -23.79 10.15
C ASP A 201 -27.41 -22.42 9.45
N ARG A 202 -26.30 -21.70 9.26
CA ARG A 202 -26.22 -20.36 8.66
C ARG A 202 -25.96 -20.37 7.16
N LYS A 203 -25.76 -21.53 6.54
CA LYS A 203 -25.57 -21.63 5.09
C LYS A 203 -26.85 -21.24 4.36
N ARG A 204 -26.76 -20.33 3.39
CA ARG A 204 -27.91 -19.80 2.63
C ARG A 204 -27.62 -19.84 1.14
N THR A 205 -28.67 -19.65 0.34
CA THR A 205 -28.57 -19.37 -1.09
C THR A 205 -29.13 -17.99 -1.33
N TYR A 206 -28.32 -17.10 -1.91
CA TYR A 206 -28.75 -15.79 -2.35
C TYR A 206 -28.45 -15.56 -3.82
N GLU A 207 -29.25 -14.71 -4.44
CA GLU A 207 -28.95 -14.15 -5.75
C GLU A 207 -27.97 -12.99 -5.56
N VAL A 208 -26.82 -13.07 -6.21
CA VAL A 208 -25.75 -12.08 -6.18
C VAL A 208 -25.31 -11.84 -7.62
N GLN A 209 -25.53 -10.63 -8.13
CA GLN A 209 -25.12 -10.20 -9.48
C GLN A 209 -25.60 -11.11 -10.63
N GLY A 210 -26.84 -11.55 -10.57
CA GLY A 210 -27.49 -12.45 -11.52
C GLY A 210 -27.25 -13.94 -11.28
N ALA A 211 -26.47 -14.32 -10.25
CA ALA A 211 -26.09 -15.70 -9.97
C ALA A 211 -26.57 -16.18 -8.60
N ASN A 212 -27.11 -17.40 -8.53
CA ASN A 212 -27.45 -18.04 -7.24
C ASN A 212 -26.18 -18.63 -6.60
N ILE A 213 -25.72 -18.00 -5.52
CA ILE A 213 -24.55 -18.42 -4.74
C ILE A 213 -25.04 -19.09 -3.47
N THR A 214 -24.45 -20.24 -3.11
CA THR A 214 -24.75 -20.95 -1.85
C THR A 214 -23.52 -20.99 -0.96
N GLY A 215 -23.62 -20.47 0.27
CA GLY A 215 -22.49 -20.35 1.19
C GLY A 215 -22.83 -19.61 2.48
N TYR A 216 -21.82 -19.13 3.18
CA TYR A 216 -21.97 -18.29 4.38
C TYR A 216 -21.74 -16.83 4.03
N PHE A 217 -22.76 -15.98 4.21
CA PHE A 217 -22.70 -14.60 3.74
C PHE A 217 -22.40 -13.60 4.86
N THR A 218 -21.58 -12.59 4.60
CA THR A 218 -21.22 -11.54 5.59
C THR A 218 -22.43 -10.89 6.24
N VAL A 219 -23.49 -10.65 5.45
CA VAL A 219 -24.77 -10.04 5.89
C VAL A 219 -25.58 -10.90 6.85
N ASP A 220 -25.22 -12.18 7.01
CA ASP A 220 -25.83 -13.06 7.99
C ASP A 220 -25.14 -12.95 9.36
N PHE A 221 -23.86 -12.58 9.45
CA PHE A 221 -23.12 -12.63 10.71
C PHE A 221 -23.03 -11.27 11.39
N THR A 222 -23.10 -11.22 12.72
CA THR A 222 -22.78 -10.00 13.47
C THR A 222 -21.28 -9.70 13.37
N LEU A 223 -20.87 -8.47 13.68
CA LEU A 223 -19.44 -8.15 13.73
C LEU A 223 -18.69 -9.06 14.70
N GLU A 224 -19.28 -9.35 15.86
CA GLU A 224 -18.67 -10.23 16.87
C GLU A 224 -18.41 -11.63 16.31
N GLU A 225 -19.39 -12.21 15.60
CA GLU A 225 -19.25 -13.50 14.93
C GLU A 225 -18.17 -13.43 13.84
N LEU A 226 -18.17 -12.40 13.00
CA LEU A 226 -17.17 -12.22 11.94
C LEU A 226 -15.74 -12.06 12.49
N LYS A 227 -15.58 -11.36 13.62
CA LYS A 227 -14.30 -11.21 14.33
C LYS A 227 -13.77 -12.51 14.94
N SER A 228 -14.66 -13.49 15.17
CA SER A 228 -14.28 -14.81 15.66
C SER A 228 -13.56 -15.65 14.59
N LEU A 229 -13.86 -15.42 13.31
CA LEU A 229 -13.27 -16.14 12.18
C LEU A 229 -11.80 -15.77 12.00
N ARG A 230 -11.07 -16.66 11.32
CA ARG A 230 -9.70 -16.42 10.87
C ARG A 230 -9.59 -16.44 9.35
N VAL A 231 -8.89 -15.43 8.84
CA VAL A 231 -8.66 -15.25 7.41
C VAL A 231 -7.56 -16.19 6.93
N LYS A 232 -7.68 -16.69 5.71
CA LYS A 232 -6.71 -17.52 5.01
C LYS A 232 -6.38 -16.95 3.63
N GLN A 233 -5.22 -17.31 3.12
CA GLN A 233 -4.74 -16.95 1.80
C GLN A 233 -5.65 -17.52 0.72
N ARG A 234 -6.09 -16.65 -0.21
CA ARG A 234 -6.99 -17.00 -1.32
C ARG A 234 -6.37 -18.02 -2.27
N TYR A 235 -5.10 -17.84 -2.58
CA TYR A 235 -4.42 -18.65 -3.57
C TYR A 235 -3.56 -19.73 -2.93
N SER A 236 -3.84 -20.99 -3.25
CA SER A 236 -3.13 -22.14 -2.68
C SER A 236 -1.64 -22.20 -3.01
N PHE A 237 -1.21 -21.54 -4.09
CA PHE A 237 0.20 -21.45 -4.50
C PHE A 237 0.97 -20.33 -3.80
N ARG A 238 0.30 -19.40 -3.11
CA ARG A 238 0.93 -18.38 -2.27
C ARG A 238 1.28 -18.96 -0.90
N ASP A 239 2.06 -18.21 -0.14
CA ASP A 239 2.47 -18.62 1.19
C ASP A 239 1.28 -18.82 2.14
N GLN A 240 1.11 -20.07 2.61
CA GLN A 240 0.03 -20.47 3.49
C GLN A 240 0.37 -20.31 4.98
N GLN A 241 1.61 -19.92 5.34
CA GLN A 241 2.05 -19.87 6.75
C GLN A 241 1.31 -18.85 7.61
N TYR A 242 0.57 -17.94 6.98
CA TYR A 242 -0.19 -16.87 7.64
C TYR A 242 -1.68 -17.19 7.80
N ASN A 243 -2.15 -18.32 7.27
CA ASN A 243 -3.52 -18.76 7.46
C ASN A 243 -3.83 -18.92 8.96
N GLY A 244 -5.01 -18.47 9.39
CA GLY A 244 -5.42 -18.62 10.78
C GLY A 244 -4.87 -17.55 11.74
N LYS A 245 -3.98 -16.64 11.29
CA LYS A 245 -3.30 -15.68 12.17
C LYS A 245 -4.04 -14.35 12.37
N PHE A 246 -4.92 -13.99 11.44
CA PHE A 246 -5.56 -12.68 11.41
C PHE A 246 -7.09 -12.83 11.38
N SER A 247 -7.79 -11.85 11.93
CA SER A 247 -9.25 -11.75 11.90
C SER A 247 -9.69 -10.72 10.85
N ILE A 248 -10.98 -10.77 10.48
CA ILE A 248 -11.62 -9.72 9.68
C ILE A 248 -11.54 -8.39 10.44
N ILE A 249 -11.29 -7.29 9.73
CA ILE A 249 -11.24 -5.95 10.31
C ILE A 249 -12.44 -5.09 9.87
N THR A 250 -12.78 -4.12 10.70
CA THR A 250 -13.75 -3.08 10.39
C THR A 250 -13.14 -2.03 9.48
N PHE A 251 -14.00 -1.32 8.76
CA PHE A 251 -13.57 -0.18 7.96
C PHE A 251 -12.92 0.94 8.80
N GLU A 252 -13.36 1.10 10.06
CA GLU A 252 -12.76 2.06 10.99
C GLU A 252 -11.34 1.65 11.44
N GLU A 253 -11.08 0.36 11.64
CA GLU A 253 -9.73 -0.15 11.92
C GLU A 253 -8.81 0.04 10.70
N PHE A 254 -9.30 -0.21 9.48
CA PHE A 254 -8.57 0.08 8.25
C PHE A 254 -8.20 1.57 8.12
N ILE A 255 -9.17 2.47 8.35
CA ILE A 255 -8.92 3.92 8.37
C ILE A 255 -7.85 4.27 9.41
N SER A 256 -7.91 3.67 10.59
CA SER A 256 -6.95 3.92 11.67
C SER A 256 -5.53 3.52 11.26
N ILE A 257 -5.36 2.40 10.55
CA ILE A 257 -4.05 1.97 10.00
C ILE A 257 -3.46 3.04 9.08
N ALA A 258 -4.25 3.58 8.15
CA ALA A 258 -3.79 4.66 7.26
C ALA A 258 -3.44 5.95 8.03
N LEU A 259 -4.27 6.33 9.00
CA LEU A 259 -4.03 7.51 9.82
C LEU A 259 -2.82 7.39 10.73
N ASP A 260 -2.45 6.18 11.13
CA ASP A 260 -1.29 5.86 11.98
C ASP A 260 0.02 5.76 11.18
N ALA A 261 -0.04 5.75 9.85
CA ALA A 261 1.13 5.63 8.98
C ALA A 261 2.19 6.73 9.27
N PRO A 262 3.49 6.40 9.12
CA PRO A 262 4.59 7.36 9.39
C PRO A 262 4.72 8.46 8.32
N ARG A 263 3.98 8.34 7.21
CA ARG A 263 3.89 9.30 6.11
C ARG A 263 2.42 9.44 5.70
N VAL A 264 2.13 10.40 4.83
CA VAL A 264 0.82 10.45 4.19
C VAL A 264 0.66 9.21 3.30
N VAL A 265 -0.34 8.41 3.59
CA VAL A 265 -0.80 7.27 2.78
C VAL A 265 -2.29 7.51 2.54
N GLY A 266 -2.71 7.41 1.28
CA GLY A 266 -4.12 7.54 0.96
C GLY A 266 -4.89 6.24 1.20
N ILE A 267 -6.21 6.33 1.28
CA ILE A 267 -7.09 5.16 1.25
C ILE A 267 -7.86 5.09 -0.06
N TYR A 268 -8.20 3.87 -0.47
CA TYR A 268 -8.92 3.61 -1.72
C TYR A 268 -10.05 2.60 -1.49
N PRO A 269 -11.06 2.92 -0.66
CA PRO A 269 -12.14 1.99 -0.38
C PRO A 269 -13.12 1.79 -1.55
N GLU A 270 -13.48 0.54 -1.82
CA GLU A 270 -14.56 0.13 -2.72
C GLU A 270 -15.89 0.00 -1.95
N ILE A 271 -16.96 0.59 -2.48
CA ILE A 271 -18.32 0.24 -2.08
C ILE A 271 -18.69 -1.05 -2.80
N LYS A 272 -18.53 -2.19 -2.10
CA LYS A 272 -18.68 -3.53 -2.68
C LYS A 272 -20.14 -3.98 -2.62
N ASN A 273 -20.66 -4.45 -3.76
CA ASN A 273 -22.00 -5.05 -3.84
C ASN A 273 -23.14 -4.21 -3.18
N PRO A 274 -23.25 -2.88 -3.42
CA PRO A 274 -24.19 -2.03 -2.71
C PRO A 274 -25.66 -2.45 -2.85
N VAL A 275 -26.05 -3.01 -3.99
CA VAL A 275 -27.42 -3.53 -4.19
C VAL A 275 -27.72 -4.67 -3.22
N PHE A 276 -26.88 -5.70 -3.21
CA PHE A 276 -27.01 -6.85 -2.32
C PHE A 276 -26.96 -6.43 -0.85
N ILE A 277 -25.99 -5.58 -0.48
CA ILE A 277 -25.84 -5.11 0.89
C ILE A 277 -27.08 -4.32 1.36
N ASN A 278 -27.62 -3.43 0.52
CA ASN A 278 -28.85 -2.68 0.84
C ASN A 278 -30.12 -3.56 0.89
N GLN A 279 -30.14 -4.71 0.20
CA GLN A 279 -31.25 -5.66 0.27
C GLN A 279 -31.26 -6.46 1.58
N HIS A 280 -30.08 -6.75 2.14
CA HIS A 280 -29.94 -7.71 3.23
C HIS A 280 -29.58 -7.09 4.59
N VAL A 281 -28.98 -5.89 4.61
CA VAL A 281 -28.61 -5.20 5.85
C VAL A 281 -29.61 -4.11 6.19
N LYS A 282 -30.04 -4.07 7.46
CA LYS A 282 -30.97 -3.05 7.95
C LYS A 282 -30.23 -1.83 8.46
N TRP A 283 -30.41 -0.72 7.77
CA TRP A 283 -29.81 0.56 8.15
C TRP A 283 -30.73 1.40 9.03
N SER A 284 -30.17 2.02 10.06
CA SER A 284 -30.93 2.90 10.93
C SER A 284 -31.40 4.17 10.19
N LYS A 285 -32.54 4.72 10.59
CA LYS A 285 -33.05 6.03 10.11
C LYS A 285 -33.29 6.14 8.59
N GLY A 286 -33.59 5.02 7.93
CA GLY A 286 -33.87 5.00 6.50
C GLY A 286 -32.65 5.25 5.61
N LYS A 287 -31.45 5.11 6.19
CA LYS A 287 -30.18 5.22 5.47
C LYS A 287 -29.96 4.03 4.55
N LYS A 288 -28.91 4.14 3.74
CA LYS A 288 -28.35 3.09 2.90
C LYS A 288 -26.90 2.83 3.28
N PHE A 289 -26.33 1.80 2.69
CA PHE A 289 -24.93 1.44 2.80
C PHE A 289 -24.02 2.64 2.47
N GLU A 290 -24.33 3.35 1.39
CA GLU A 290 -23.63 4.55 0.94
C GLU A 290 -23.60 5.67 1.98
N ASP A 291 -24.69 5.89 2.70
CA ASP A 291 -24.77 6.91 3.75
C ASP A 291 -23.81 6.58 4.89
N ILE A 292 -23.83 5.33 5.37
CA ILE A 292 -22.99 4.88 6.47
C ILE A 292 -21.52 4.89 6.06
N PHE A 293 -21.21 4.51 4.82
CA PHE A 293 -19.88 4.56 4.25
C PHE A 293 -19.32 5.99 4.23
N VAL A 294 -20.07 6.94 3.67
CA VAL A 294 -19.63 8.35 3.58
C VAL A 294 -19.58 9.01 4.96
N GLU A 295 -20.54 8.72 5.84
CA GLU A 295 -20.50 9.23 7.22
C GLU A 295 -19.29 8.72 7.99
N THR A 296 -18.90 7.46 7.79
CA THR A 296 -17.67 6.91 8.37
C THR A 296 -16.44 7.65 7.88
N LEU A 297 -16.31 7.88 6.57
CA LEU A 297 -15.21 8.67 6.01
C LEU A 297 -15.15 10.09 6.60
N LYS A 298 -16.29 10.79 6.66
CA LYS A 298 -16.39 12.14 7.24
C LYS A 298 -16.07 12.18 8.72
N LYS A 299 -16.50 11.17 9.48
CA LYS A 299 -16.20 11.02 10.92
C LYS A 299 -14.68 11.05 11.17
N TYR A 300 -13.90 10.50 10.25
CA TYR A 300 -12.44 10.45 10.32
C TYR A 300 -11.75 11.58 9.54
N GLY A 301 -12.48 12.57 9.02
CA GLY A 301 -11.90 13.77 8.40
C GLY A 301 -11.53 13.63 6.92
N TYR A 302 -11.95 12.56 6.23
CA TYR A 302 -11.76 12.46 4.79
C TYR A 302 -12.75 13.38 4.06
N GLU A 303 -12.21 14.42 3.45
CA GLU A 303 -12.93 15.44 2.68
C GLU A 303 -12.00 16.09 1.64
N GLY A 304 -12.59 16.79 0.67
CA GLY A 304 -11.86 17.54 -0.33
C GLY A 304 -11.86 16.88 -1.69
N SER A 305 -12.09 17.69 -2.71
CA SER A 305 -11.91 17.32 -4.11
C SER A 305 -10.47 16.97 -4.45
N TYR A 306 -10.29 16.22 -5.54
CA TYR A 306 -8.98 15.74 -6.00
C TYR A 306 -7.92 16.84 -6.05
N LEU A 307 -6.72 16.57 -5.52
CA LEU A 307 -5.59 17.50 -5.43
C LEU A 307 -5.87 18.82 -4.67
N SER A 308 -7.03 18.96 -4.03
CA SER A 308 -7.28 20.08 -3.13
C SER A 308 -6.35 20.02 -1.92
N LYS A 309 -6.14 21.16 -1.25
CA LYS A 309 -5.32 21.21 -0.02
C LYS A 309 -5.84 20.30 1.09
N LYS A 310 -7.15 20.02 1.13
CA LYS A 310 -7.77 19.11 2.09
C LYS A 310 -7.43 17.67 1.72
N TRP A 311 -7.67 17.30 0.47
CA TRP A 311 -7.38 15.96 -0.04
C TRP A 311 -5.89 15.61 0.10
N LEU A 312 -4.97 16.52 -0.22
CA LEU A 312 -3.52 16.27 -0.12
C LEU A 312 -3.03 15.99 1.31
N LYS A 313 -3.78 16.41 2.34
CA LYS A 313 -3.44 16.08 3.74
C LYS A 313 -3.88 14.68 4.12
N GLN A 314 -5.02 14.25 3.59
CA GLN A 314 -5.62 12.97 3.94
C GLN A 314 -6.31 12.38 2.69
N PRO A 315 -5.51 11.83 1.75
CA PRO A 315 -6.01 11.45 0.43
C PRO A 315 -6.97 10.27 0.52
N ALA A 316 -8.09 10.34 -0.19
CA ALA A 316 -8.97 9.22 -0.40
C ALA A 316 -9.58 9.21 -1.80
N PHE A 317 -9.67 8.03 -2.40
CA PHE A 317 -10.55 7.77 -3.54
C PHE A 317 -11.68 6.85 -3.09
N ILE A 318 -12.86 6.95 -3.72
CA ILE A 318 -13.95 5.99 -3.54
C ILE A 318 -14.20 5.28 -4.87
N GLN A 319 -14.28 3.95 -4.87
CA GLN A 319 -14.57 3.19 -6.08
C GLN A 319 -15.80 2.31 -5.97
N SER A 320 -16.40 1.98 -7.11
CA SER A 320 -17.48 0.99 -7.19
C SER A 320 -17.74 0.57 -8.64
N PHE A 321 -18.21 -0.66 -8.82
CA PHE A 321 -18.80 -1.17 -10.07
C PHE A 321 -20.26 -0.74 -10.28
N ALA A 322 -20.87 -0.07 -9.29
CA ALA A 322 -22.25 0.41 -9.31
C ALA A 322 -22.33 1.91 -9.65
N PRO A 323 -22.61 2.30 -10.92
CA PRO A 323 -22.80 3.69 -11.31
C PRO A 323 -23.80 4.46 -10.44
N THR A 324 -24.90 3.82 -10.00
CA THR A 324 -25.90 4.54 -9.20
C THR A 324 -25.40 4.85 -7.81
N SER A 325 -24.54 4.01 -7.24
CA SER A 325 -23.89 4.25 -5.95
C SER A 325 -22.93 5.44 -6.03
N LEU A 326 -22.08 5.49 -7.07
CA LEU A 326 -21.19 6.64 -7.32
C LEU A 326 -21.96 7.93 -7.56
N THR A 327 -23.04 7.87 -8.33
CA THR A 327 -23.92 9.02 -8.58
C THR A 327 -24.55 9.50 -7.28
N TYR A 328 -25.06 8.58 -6.46
CA TYR A 328 -25.71 8.88 -5.18
C TYR A 328 -24.75 9.60 -4.21
N ILE A 329 -23.54 9.06 -4.01
CA ILE A 329 -22.57 9.66 -3.08
C ILE A 329 -21.98 11.00 -3.57
N SER A 330 -22.13 11.36 -4.85
CA SER A 330 -21.76 12.70 -5.35
C SER A 330 -22.44 13.83 -4.60
N ASN A 331 -23.66 13.58 -4.10
CA ASN A 331 -24.41 14.56 -3.32
C ASN A 331 -24.01 14.57 -1.84
N LEU A 332 -23.25 13.56 -1.41
CA LEU A 332 -22.87 13.36 -0.02
C LEU A 332 -21.43 13.79 0.26
N THR A 333 -20.52 13.68 -0.70
CA THR A 333 -19.10 13.99 -0.50
C THR A 333 -18.45 14.54 -1.77
N ASP A 334 -17.42 15.37 -1.60
CA ASP A 334 -16.57 15.89 -2.66
C ASP A 334 -15.33 15.03 -2.92
N LEU A 335 -15.14 13.96 -2.15
CA LEU A 335 -14.05 13.00 -2.35
C LEU A 335 -14.07 12.45 -3.79
N PRO A 336 -12.89 12.33 -4.42
CA PRO A 336 -12.81 11.84 -5.79
C PRO A 336 -13.27 10.39 -5.90
N LYS A 337 -13.99 10.12 -6.98
CA LYS A 337 -14.55 8.80 -7.26
C LYS A 337 -13.97 8.20 -8.52
N ILE A 338 -13.89 6.88 -8.54
CA ILE A 338 -13.35 6.09 -9.63
C ILE A 338 -14.39 5.05 -10.04
N PHE A 339 -14.76 5.06 -11.31
CA PHE A 339 -15.73 4.11 -11.84
C PHE A 339 -15.03 2.82 -12.28
N LEU A 340 -15.36 1.70 -11.63
CA LEU A 340 -14.77 0.41 -11.96
C LEU A 340 -15.44 -0.21 -13.19
N ILE A 341 -14.63 -0.81 -14.06
CA ILE A 341 -15.08 -1.43 -15.31
C ILE A 341 -14.58 -2.87 -15.34
N ASP A 342 -15.53 -3.80 -15.29
CA ASP A 342 -15.27 -5.24 -15.33
C ASP A 342 -14.96 -5.73 -16.75
N ASP A 343 -14.77 -7.04 -16.92
CA ASP A 343 -14.56 -7.69 -18.21
C ASP A 343 -15.57 -7.23 -19.28
N THR A 344 -15.12 -7.21 -20.53
CA THR A 344 -15.90 -6.76 -21.69
C THR A 344 -17.28 -7.41 -21.85
N THR A 345 -17.49 -8.60 -21.27
CA THR A 345 -18.75 -9.36 -21.32
C THR A 345 -19.68 -9.11 -20.13
N ILE A 346 -19.19 -8.44 -19.09
CA ILE A 346 -19.92 -8.21 -17.84
C ILE A 346 -20.54 -6.81 -17.87
N PRO A 347 -21.87 -6.69 -17.78
CA PRO A 347 -22.52 -5.39 -17.71
C PRO A 347 -22.32 -4.74 -16.32
N THR A 348 -22.61 -3.45 -16.21
CA THR A 348 -22.57 -2.73 -14.93
C THR A 348 -23.52 -3.37 -13.90
N GLN A 349 -23.11 -3.32 -12.64
CA GLN A 349 -23.74 -4.08 -11.55
C GLN A 349 -25.22 -3.74 -11.32
N ASP A 350 -25.64 -2.48 -11.52
CA ASP A 350 -26.97 -1.99 -11.14
C ASP A 350 -27.73 -1.28 -12.27
N THR A 351 -27.06 -0.89 -13.36
CA THR A 351 -27.69 -0.28 -14.54
C THR A 351 -27.75 -1.21 -15.75
N ASN A 352 -27.08 -2.37 -15.71
CA ASN A 352 -27.02 -3.36 -16.79
C ASN A 352 -26.54 -2.77 -18.14
N GLN A 353 -25.63 -1.79 -18.08
CA GLN A 353 -25.04 -1.15 -19.25
C GLN A 353 -23.84 -1.98 -19.72
N SER A 354 -23.68 -2.10 -21.03
CA SER A 354 -22.60 -2.89 -21.64
C SER A 354 -21.26 -2.17 -21.59
N PHE A 355 -20.16 -2.94 -21.69
CA PHE A 355 -18.80 -2.40 -21.81
C PHE A 355 -18.67 -1.34 -22.91
N ARG A 356 -19.27 -1.57 -24.08
CA ARG A 356 -19.23 -0.63 -25.21
C ARG A 356 -19.91 0.70 -24.90
N GLU A 357 -21.00 0.67 -24.15
CA GLU A 357 -21.73 1.88 -23.76
C GLU A 357 -20.91 2.68 -22.75
N ILE A 358 -20.44 2.02 -21.69
CA ILE A 358 -19.75 2.68 -20.58
C ILE A 358 -18.33 3.14 -20.92
N THR A 359 -17.77 2.67 -22.03
CA THR A 359 -16.48 3.14 -22.56
C THR A 359 -16.62 4.07 -23.77
N SER A 360 -17.83 4.45 -24.16
CA SER A 360 -18.06 5.40 -25.25
C SER A 360 -17.70 6.84 -24.84
N ASP A 361 -17.29 7.68 -25.79
CA ASP A 361 -16.97 9.10 -25.49
C ASP A 361 -18.14 9.84 -24.84
N HIS A 362 -19.36 9.58 -25.30
CA HIS A 362 -20.57 10.15 -24.69
C HIS A 362 -20.71 9.77 -23.22
N TYR A 363 -20.39 8.52 -22.86
CA TYR A 363 -20.47 8.08 -21.47
C TYR A 363 -19.31 8.65 -20.63
N LEU A 364 -18.09 8.68 -21.17
CA LEU A 364 -16.94 9.32 -20.52
C LEU A 364 -17.21 10.81 -20.24
N ASP A 365 -17.80 11.52 -21.21
CA ASP A 365 -18.28 12.90 -21.05
C ASP A 365 -19.37 13.04 -19.98
N TYR A 366 -20.26 12.06 -19.86
CA TYR A 366 -21.33 12.06 -18.87
C TYR A 366 -20.80 11.83 -17.44
N ILE A 367 -19.87 10.89 -17.25
CA ILE A 367 -19.42 10.50 -15.91
C ILE A 367 -18.41 11.47 -15.30
N LYS A 368 -17.65 12.22 -16.12
CA LYS A 368 -16.62 13.17 -15.63
C LYS A 368 -17.18 14.26 -14.70
N GLU A 369 -18.49 14.48 -14.72
CA GLU A 369 -19.17 15.40 -13.80
C GLU A 369 -19.13 14.92 -12.34
N TYR A 370 -18.93 13.62 -12.11
CA TYR A 370 -18.96 13.04 -10.76
C TYR A 370 -17.86 12.02 -10.47
N VAL A 371 -17.04 11.60 -11.44
CA VAL A 371 -15.84 10.80 -11.22
C VAL A 371 -14.61 11.52 -11.74
N VAL A 372 -13.43 11.20 -11.19
CA VAL A 372 -12.14 11.74 -11.66
C VAL A 372 -11.36 10.74 -12.51
N GLY A 373 -11.86 9.52 -12.65
CA GLY A 373 -11.20 8.46 -13.40
C GLY A 373 -12.00 7.17 -13.49
N ILE A 374 -11.42 6.22 -14.22
CA ILE A 374 -11.92 4.86 -14.39
C ILE A 374 -10.88 3.85 -13.91
N GLY A 375 -11.33 2.72 -13.38
CA GLY A 375 -10.49 1.59 -12.99
C GLY A 375 -10.91 0.35 -13.76
N PRO A 376 -10.38 0.11 -14.98
CA PRO A 376 -10.71 -1.07 -15.76
C PRO A 376 -9.86 -2.28 -15.39
N TRP A 377 -10.35 -3.49 -15.64
CA TRP A 377 -9.47 -4.66 -15.73
C TRP A 377 -8.40 -4.43 -16.81
N LYS A 378 -7.12 -4.72 -16.50
CA LYS A 378 -5.98 -4.36 -17.36
C LYS A 378 -6.11 -4.97 -18.77
N ASP A 379 -6.63 -6.19 -18.89
CA ASP A 379 -6.78 -6.87 -20.17
C ASP A 379 -7.92 -6.27 -21.04
N ASN A 380 -8.77 -5.39 -20.49
CA ASN A 380 -9.68 -4.58 -21.29
C ASN A 380 -8.93 -3.48 -22.08
N LEU A 381 -7.80 -3.00 -21.54
CA LEU A 381 -7.00 -1.94 -22.17
C LEU A 381 -6.08 -2.52 -23.24
N VAL A 382 -5.47 -3.67 -22.96
CA VAL A 382 -4.62 -4.41 -23.89
C VAL A 382 -4.99 -5.88 -23.80
N THR A 383 -5.81 -6.35 -24.74
CA THR A 383 -6.28 -7.73 -24.75
C THR A 383 -5.13 -8.71 -24.97
N ALA A 384 -5.27 -9.93 -24.47
CA ALA A 384 -4.32 -11.00 -24.68
C ALA A 384 -4.94 -12.12 -25.53
N SER A 385 -4.15 -12.69 -26.44
CA SER A 385 -4.48 -13.91 -27.19
C SER A 385 -3.34 -14.90 -27.03
N ASN A 386 -3.66 -16.13 -26.62
CA ASN A 386 -2.66 -17.15 -26.24
C ASN A 386 -1.59 -16.62 -25.27
N ASN A 387 -2.01 -15.78 -24.32
CA ASN A 387 -1.15 -15.09 -23.34
C ASN A 387 -0.10 -14.13 -23.94
N TYR A 388 -0.29 -13.71 -25.19
CA TYR A 388 0.45 -12.60 -25.79
C TYR A 388 -0.43 -11.38 -25.94
N LEU A 389 0.06 -10.24 -25.49
CA LEU A 389 -0.58 -8.94 -25.67
C LEU A 389 -0.80 -8.64 -27.15
N GLN A 390 -2.00 -8.14 -27.43
CA GLN A 390 -2.43 -7.66 -28.74
C GLN A 390 -2.23 -6.14 -28.84
N THR A 391 -2.73 -5.54 -29.91
CA THR A 391 -2.75 -4.08 -30.07
C THR A 391 -3.54 -3.43 -28.94
N PRO A 392 -2.98 -2.44 -28.23
CA PRO A 392 -3.71 -1.67 -27.24
C PRO A 392 -4.96 -1.01 -27.82
N THR A 393 -6.01 -0.93 -27.00
CA THR A 393 -7.17 -0.08 -27.30
C THR A 393 -6.81 1.40 -27.15
N ASP A 394 -7.69 2.28 -27.61
CA ASP A 394 -7.55 3.73 -27.42
C ASP A 394 -8.18 4.24 -26.09
N LEU A 395 -8.65 3.34 -25.22
CA LEU A 395 -9.45 3.72 -24.04
C LEU A 395 -8.69 4.64 -23.08
N VAL A 396 -7.38 4.42 -22.89
CA VAL A 396 -6.56 5.31 -22.04
C VAL A 396 -6.50 6.71 -22.64
N ALA A 397 -6.20 6.82 -23.94
CA ALA A 397 -6.12 8.10 -24.63
C ALA A 397 -7.47 8.83 -24.64
N ARG A 398 -8.58 8.10 -24.84
CA ARG A 398 -9.94 8.69 -24.80
C ARG A 398 -10.31 9.14 -23.38
N ALA A 399 -10.03 8.34 -22.35
CA ALA A 399 -10.25 8.75 -20.96
C ALA A 399 -9.47 10.04 -20.62
N HIS A 400 -8.19 10.13 -21.00
CA HIS A 400 -7.39 11.35 -20.81
C HIS A 400 -7.93 12.55 -21.58
N ALA A 401 -8.43 12.36 -22.81
CA ALA A 401 -9.07 13.43 -23.58
C ALA A 401 -10.32 14.00 -22.88
N HIS A 402 -10.95 13.21 -22.01
CA HIS A 402 -12.07 13.59 -21.15
C HIS A 402 -11.66 14.05 -19.74
N ASN A 403 -10.35 14.22 -19.48
CA ASN A 403 -9.75 14.54 -18.19
C ASN A 403 -10.03 13.49 -17.09
N LEU A 404 -10.14 12.22 -17.47
CA LEU A 404 -10.31 11.10 -16.57
C LEU A 404 -9.00 10.34 -16.39
N GLN A 405 -8.63 10.07 -15.14
CA GLN A 405 -7.51 9.19 -14.82
C GLN A 405 -7.83 7.72 -15.14
N VAL A 406 -6.80 6.90 -15.34
CA VAL A 406 -6.97 5.46 -15.60
C VAL A 406 -6.10 4.64 -14.64
N HIS A 407 -6.74 3.91 -13.73
CA HIS A 407 -6.10 3.09 -12.70
C HIS A 407 -6.45 1.59 -12.87
N PRO A 408 -5.80 0.85 -13.79
CA PRO A 408 -6.17 -0.53 -14.03
C PRO A 408 -5.81 -1.49 -12.90
N TYR A 409 -6.58 -2.57 -12.81
CA TYR A 409 -6.35 -3.70 -11.90
C TYR A 409 -6.26 -5.02 -12.70
N THR A 410 -5.61 -6.09 -12.26
CA THR A 410 -4.70 -6.20 -11.11
C THR A 410 -3.35 -6.73 -11.59
N PHE A 411 -2.27 -6.10 -11.13
CA PHE A 411 -0.90 -6.48 -11.44
C PHE A 411 -0.37 -7.47 -10.40
N ARG A 412 0.13 -8.61 -10.89
CA ARG A 412 0.53 -9.77 -10.09
C ARG A 412 1.84 -10.33 -10.64
N ASN A 413 2.82 -10.54 -9.75
CA ASN A 413 4.16 -10.92 -10.16
C ASN A 413 4.30 -12.39 -10.52
N GLU A 414 3.33 -13.22 -10.16
CA GLU A 414 3.41 -14.65 -10.41
C GLU A 414 3.24 -14.96 -11.90
N ASN A 415 4.04 -15.91 -12.39
CA ASN A 415 4.17 -16.25 -13.81
C ASN A 415 2.85 -16.50 -14.56
N GLN A 416 1.83 -17.02 -13.87
CA GLN A 416 0.53 -17.31 -14.49
C GLN A 416 -0.30 -16.05 -14.78
N PHE A 417 0.03 -14.90 -14.18
CA PHE A 417 -0.64 -13.62 -14.37
C PHE A 417 0.17 -12.62 -15.22
N LEU A 418 1.43 -12.95 -15.51
CA LEU A 418 2.29 -12.20 -16.40
C LEU A 418 2.15 -12.71 -17.84
N HIS A 419 1.85 -11.81 -18.76
CA HIS A 419 1.84 -12.14 -20.19
C HIS A 419 3.24 -12.46 -20.69
N PHE A 420 3.33 -13.34 -21.70
CA PHE A 420 4.61 -13.83 -22.22
C PHE A 420 5.49 -12.73 -22.83
N ASN A 421 4.89 -11.61 -23.23
CA ASN A 421 5.61 -10.41 -23.68
C ASN A 421 6.63 -9.89 -22.66
N PHE A 422 6.40 -10.15 -21.38
CA PHE A 422 7.24 -9.63 -20.30
C PHE A 422 8.31 -10.61 -19.83
N SER A 423 8.39 -11.82 -20.41
CA SER A 423 9.42 -12.82 -20.07
C SER A 423 9.51 -13.13 -18.56
N GLN A 424 8.35 -13.20 -17.88
CA GLN A 424 8.24 -13.40 -16.42
C GLN A 424 8.87 -12.29 -15.57
N ASP A 425 9.06 -11.10 -16.14
CA ASP A 425 9.60 -9.94 -15.42
C ASP A 425 8.51 -8.89 -15.17
N PRO A 426 8.05 -8.71 -13.92
CA PRO A 426 7.04 -7.71 -13.60
C PRO A 426 7.52 -6.27 -13.84
N TYR A 427 8.83 -6.00 -13.86
CA TYR A 427 9.33 -4.65 -14.14
C TYR A 427 9.17 -4.26 -15.61
N ASN A 428 9.26 -5.22 -16.53
CA ASN A 428 8.91 -4.99 -17.94
C ASN A 428 7.42 -4.74 -18.10
N GLU A 429 6.57 -5.39 -17.30
CA GLU A 429 5.14 -5.07 -17.25
C GLU A 429 4.93 -3.64 -16.76
N TYR A 430 5.52 -3.25 -15.63
CA TYR A 430 5.37 -1.88 -15.11
C TYR A 430 5.86 -0.81 -16.09
N ASP A 431 7.01 -1.01 -16.76
CA ASP A 431 7.49 -0.07 -17.80
C ASP A 431 6.49 0.05 -18.95
N TYR A 432 5.96 -1.07 -19.43
CA TYR A 432 4.97 -1.06 -20.48
C TYR A 432 3.72 -0.27 -20.08
N TRP A 433 3.14 -0.54 -18.91
CA TRP A 433 1.90 0.11 -18.51
C TRP A 433 2.09 1.58 -18.13
N ILE A 434 3.16 1.92 -17.41
CA ILE A 434 3.41 3.30 -16.97
C ILE A 434 3.94 4.16 -18.11
N ASN A 435 4.92 3.67 -18.89
CA ASN A 435 5.63 4.51 -19.86
C ASN A 435 5.15 4.33 -21.31
N LYS A 436 4.57 3.18 -21.68
CA LYS A 436 4.04 2.97 -23.05
C LYS A 436 2.54 3.22 -23.13
N ILE A 437 1.77 2.65 -22.21
CA ILE A 437 0.32 2.84 -22.17
C ILE A 437 -0.04 4.18 -21.50
N GLY A 438 0.72 4.59 -20.48
CA GLY A 438 0.56 5.89 -19.84
C GLY A 438 -0.52 5.92 -18.75
N VAL A 439 -0.70 4.82 -18.00
CA VAL A 439 -1.72 4.79 -16.94
C VAL A 439 -1.32 5.65 -15.72
N ASP A 440 -2.32 6.16 -14.99
CA ASP A 440 -2.14 7.10 -13.88
C ASP A 440 -1.97 6.41 -12.52
N GLY A 441 -2.17 5.09 -12.46
CA GLY A 441 -2.06 4.28 -11.25
C GLY A 441 -2.21 2.81 -11.55
N LEU A 442 -1.76 1.96 -10.64
CA LEU A 442 -1.82 0.50 -10.79
C LEU A 442 -2.28 -0.11 -9.47
N PHE A 443 -3.29 -0.96 -9.52
CA PHE A 443 -3.63 -1.85 -8.42
C PHE A 443 -2.76 -3.10 -8.50
N THR A 444 -1.93 -3.35 -7.49
CA THR A 444 -1.04 -4.51 -7.45
C THR A 444 -1.14 -5.26 -6.13
N ASP A 445 -1.00 -6.58 -6.23
CA ASP A 445 -0.87 -7.46 -5.06
C ASP A 445 0.56 -7.40 -4.45
N PHE A 446 1.53 -6.78 -5.15
CA PHE A 446 2.95 -6.73 -4.80
C PHE A 446 3.47 -5.28 -4.79
N THR A 447 3.10 -4.53 -3.75
CA THR A 447 3.42 -3.10 -3.71
C THR A 447 4.92 -2.80 -3.65
N GLY A 448 5.70 -3.67 -3.00
CA GLY A 448 7.15 -3.51 -2.91
C GLY A 448 7.85 -3.56 -4.26
N SER A 449 7.43 -4.43 -5.20
CA SER A 449 8.04 -4.49 -6.53
C SER A 449 7.73 -3.23 -7.34
N LEU A 450 6.48 -2.78 -7.33
CA LEU A 450 6.12 -1.54 -8.02
C LEU A 450 6.84 -0.33 -7.42
N HIS A 451 6.98 -0.27 -6.10
CA HIS A 451 7.73 0.78 -5.42
C HIS A 451 9.21 0.78 -5.83
N HIS A 452 9.88 -0.38 -5.81
CA HIS A 452 11.28 -0.49 -6.25
C HIS A 452 11.46 -0.07 -7.71
N TYR A 453 10.56 -0.49 -8.60
CA TYR A 453 10.57 -0.05 -10.00
C TYR A 453 10.47 1.48 -10.10
N GLN A 454 9.55 2.11 -9.36
CA GLN A 454 9.39 3.56 -9.34
C GLN A 454 10.60 4.28 -8.76
N GLU A 455 11.24 3.76 -7.71
CA GLU A 455 12.48 4.34 -7.17
C GLU A 455 13.64 4.25 -8.16
N TRP A 456 13.77 3.15 -8.89
CA TRP A 456 14.86 2.94 -9.84
C TRP A 456 14.69 3.74 -11.14
N THR A 457 13.45 3.97 -11.55
CA THR A 457 13.13 4.70 -12.80
C THR A 457 12.86 6.17 -12.59
N SER A 458 12.74 6.63 -11.33
CA SER A 458 12.61 8.06 -11.02
C SER A 458 13.84 8.82 -11.52
N PRO A 459 13.68 9.87 -12.33
CA PRO A 459 14.81 10.69 -12.74
C PRO A 459 15.46 11.29 -11.49
N PHE A 460 16.78 11.17 -11.39
CA PHE A 460 17.57 11.77 -10.31
C PHE A 460 17.12 13.22 -10.11
N SER A 461 16.82 13.58 -8.87
CA SER A 461 16.47 14.96 -8.54
C SER A 461 17.53 15.90 -9.10
N SER A 462 17.11 17.05 -9.66
CA SER A 462 18.01 18.04 -10.25
C SER A 462 18.99 18.57 -9.19
N GLY A 463 20.13 17.88 -9.08
CA GLY A 463 21.11 18.06 -7.99
C GLY A 463 21.98 16.82 -7.76
N GLU A 464 21.47 15.61 -8.04
CA GLU A 464 22.26 14.36 -8.00
C GLU A 464 23.02 14.15 -9.31
N LYS A 465 24.00 15.02 -9.56
CA LYS A 465 25.07 14.74 -10.52
C LYS A 465 26.10 13.86 -9.83
N ASP A 466 25.89 12.56 -9.74
CA ASP A 466 27.03 11.64 -9.79
C ASP A 466 26.61 10.17 -9.86
N ALA A 467 27.14 9.48 -10.87
CA ALA A 467 27.08 8.03 -11.01
C ALA A 467 27.57 7.28 -9.75
N TYR A 468 28.32 7.95 -8.87
CA TYR A 468 28.80 7.43 -7.58
C TYR A 468 27.66 7.11 -6.60
N ASN A 469 26.61 7.92 -6.52
CA ASN A 469 25.49 7.62 -5.61
C ASN A 469 24.66 6.42 -6.09
N LEU A 470 24.55 6.25 -7.42
CA LEU A 470 23.96 5.04 -8.01
C LEU A 470 24.84 3.82 -7.73
N LEU A 471 26.17 3.97 -7.84
CA LEU A 471 27.12 2.91 -7.51
C LEU A 471 27.02 2.52 -6.03
N ASP A 472 26.89 3.49 -5.12
CA ASP A 472 26.75 3.23 -3.68
C ASP A 472 25.44 2.53 -3.35
N LYS A 473 24.33 2.90 -4.02
CA LYS A 473 23.05 2.17 -3.92
C LYS A 473 23.16 0.73 -4.44
N ILE A 474 23.79 0.53 -5.59
CA ILE A 474 24.03 -0.81 -6.15
C ILE A 474 24.91 -1.63 -5.20
N VAL A 475 25.97 -1.04 -4.64
CA VAL A 475 26.85 -1.69 -3.67
C VAL A 475 26.08 -2.04 -2.39
N ALA A 476 25.22 -1.16 -1.89
CA ALA A 476 24.39 -1.43 -0.72
C ALA A 476 23.39 -2.57 -0.97
N MET A 477 22.76 -2.61 -2.16
CA MET A 477 21.86 -3.70 -2.56
C MET A 477 22.60 -5.04 -2.68
N ILE A 478 23.77 -5.06 -3.32
CA ILE A 478 24.59 -6.28 -3.45
C ILE A 478 25.11 -6.75 -2.09
N SER A 479 25.47 -5.82 -1.20
CA SER A 479 26.00 -6.16 0.13
C SER A 479 24.94 -6.81 1.02
N LYS A 480 23.66 -6.41 0.90
CA LYS A 480 22.55 -7.08 1.58
C LYS A 480 22.39 -8.54 1.14
N PHE A 481 22.68 -8.84 -0.13
CA PHE A 481 22.63 -10.20 -0.68
C PHE A 481 23.82 -11.08 -0.28
N LYS A 482 24.96 -10.50 0.13
CA LYS A 482 26.14 -11.25 0.60
C LYS A 482 26.05 -11.68 2.06
N HIS A 483 25.07 -11.18 2.81
CA HIS A 483 24.90 -11.45 4.24
C HIS A 483 23.63 -12.25 4.56
N SER A 484 22.91 -12.71 3.53
CA SER A 484 21.88 -13.75 3.55
C SER A 484 22.45 -15.03 2.98
#